data_AF-A0A8S3K6M2-F1
#
_entry.id   AF-A0A8S3K6M2-F1
#
_cell.length_a   1.000
_cell.length_b   1.000
_cell.length_c   1.000
_cell.angle_alpha   90.00
_cell.angle_beta   90.00
_cell.angle_gamma   90.00
#
_symmetry.space_group_name_H-M   'P 1'
#
loop_
_entity.id
_entity.type
_entity.pdbx_description
1 polymer ?
#
loop_
_entity_poly.entity_id
_entity_poly.type
_entity_poly.pdbx_seq_one_letter_code
_entity_poly.pdbx_strand_id
1 'polypeptide(L)'
;MFLDAPIIRLTGGGIISENKRLILACIVDAYPTVDSYEWYKNDEKLNISPLTSSFIIEKISKDDAGIYACSARNTLKFLNGSSMEKFDKSQARVTVEYAPIVTSLTPILAMDLFTLNIKLQCDVDSYPESTI
;
A
#
# COMPACT_ATOMS: atom_id res chain seq x y z
N MET A 1 21.14 -20.78 -11.49
CA MET A 1 20.61 -19.47 -11.02
C MET A 1 19.56 -19.69 -9.95
N PHE A 2 19.39 -18.75 -9.04
CA PHE A 2 18.29 -18.72 -8.09
C PHE A 2 17.76 -17.29 -7.93
N LEU A 3 16.53 -17.21 -7.43
CA LEU A 3 15.83 -15.99 -7.05
C LEU A 3 14.91 -16.41 -5.92
N ASP A 4 15.12 -15.85 -4.74
CA ASP A 4 14.27 -16.10 -3.59
C ASP A 4 13.04 -15.20 -3.64
N ALA A 5 11.99 -15.57 -2.90
CA ALA A 5 10.82 -14.73 -2.76
C ALA A 5 11.21 -13.38 -2.13
N PRO A 6 10.81 -12.23 -2.71
CA PRO A 6 11.16 -10.94 -2.14
C PRO A 6 10.55 -10.74 -0.75
N ILE A 7 11.18 -9.92 0.07
CA ILE A 7 10.69 -9.50 1.38
C ILE A 7 10.46 -7.99 1.33
N ILE A 8 9.22 -7.57 1.52
CA ILE A 8 8.88 -6.15 1.63
C ILE A 8 9.08 -5.71 3.08
N ARG A 9 10.02 -4.78 3.29
CA ARG A 9 10.21 -4.08 4.56
C ARG A 9 9.49 -2.75 4.51
N LEU A 10 8.58 -2.58 5.46
CA LEU A 10 7.79 -1.38 5.67
C LEU A 10 8.26 -0.70 6.97
N THR A 11 8.37 0.64 6.97
CA THR A 11 8.50 1.39 8.22
C THR A 11 7.33 1.06 9.16
N GLY A 12 7.57 0.91 10.46
CA GLY A 12 6.50 0.63 11.42
C GLY A 12 5.81 -0.73 11.23
N GLY A 13 6.38 -1.65 10.44
CA GLY A 13 5.78 -2.98 10.20
C GLY A 13 4.51 -2.96 9.36
N GLY A 14 4.20 -1.83 8.71
CA GLY A 14 3.03 -1.67 7.86
C GLY A 14 1.84 -0.95 8.51
N ILE A 15 1.91 -0.57 9.79
CA ILE A 15 0.92 0.30 10.43
C ILE A 15 1.59 1.65 10.71
N ILE A 16 1.07 2.73 10.11
CA ILE A 16 1.68 4.06 10.15
C ILE A 16 0.61 5.12 10.33
N SER A 17 0.85 6.10 11.21
CA SER A 17 -0.04 7.25 11.35
C SER A 17 0.07 8.23 10.17
N GLU A 18 -1.02 8.91 9.86
CA GLU A 18 -1.10 9.89 8.77
C GLU A 18 -0.02 10.98 8.89
N ASN A 19 0.40 11.53 7.74
CA ASN A 19 1.43 12.57 7.63
C ASN A 19 2.83 12.12 8.07
N LYS A 20 3.04 10.82 8.31
CA LYS A 20 4.37 10.23 8.51
C LYS A 20 4.95 9.71 7.21
N ARG A 21 6.25 9.45 7.26
CA ARG A 21 7.02 8.89 6.15
C ARG A 21 6.91 7.36 6.15
N LEU A 22 6.45 6.79 5.04
CA LEU A 22 6.52 5.35 4.77
C LEU A 22 7.69 5.06 3.82
N ILE A 23 8.51 4.08 4.19
CA ILE A 23 9.55 3.53 3.32
C ILE A 23 9.13 2.12 2.96
N LEU A 24 9.05 1.84 1.66
CA LEU A 24 8.86 0.49 1.14
C LEU A 24 10.18 0.03 0.53
N ALA A 25 10.75 -1.05 1.05
CA ALA A 25 11.97 -1.64 0.52
C ALA A 25 11.74 -3.11 0.16
N CYS A 26 12.04 -3.46 -1.08
CA CYS A 26 11.99 -4.82 -1.58
C CYS A 26 13.38 -5.44 -1.49
N ILE A 27 13.53 -6.41 -0.61
CA ILE A 27 14.78 -7.11 -0.35
C ILE A 27 14.67 -8.49 -0.94
N VAL A 28 15.63 -8.87 -1.78
CA VAL A 28 15.60 -10.17 -2.46
C VAL A 28 17.02 -10.69 -2.61
N ASP A 29 17.21 -11.97 -2.28
CA ASP A 29 18.47 -12.66 -2.54
C ASP A 29 18.38 -13.38 -3.89
N ALA A 30 19.42 -13.23 -4.71
CA ALA A 30 19.42 -13.70 -6.08
C ALA A 30 20.84 -13.90 -6.63
N TYR A 31 20.99 -14.92 -7.46
CA TYR A 31 22.18 -15.09 -8.30
C TYR A 31 21.81 -15.52 -9.73
N PRO A 32 22.16 -14.72 -10.76
CA PRO A 32 22.79 -13.40 -10.72
C PRO A 32 21.94 -12.33 -10.00
N THR A 33 22.52 -11.14 -9.77
CA THR A 33 21.81 -10.02 -9.15
C THR A 33 20.53 -9.68 -9.92
N VAL A 34 19.53 -9.18 -9.20
CA VAL A 34 18.26 -8.72 -9.79
C VAL A 34 18.51 -7.62 -10.82
N ASP A 35 17.86 -7.75 -11.97
CA ASP A 35 17.95 -6.82 -13.09
C ASP A 35 16.79 -5.83 -13.13
N SER A 36 15.63 -6.19 -12.58
CA SER A 36 14.49 -5.28 -12.49
C SER A 36 13.52 -5.60 -11.35
N TYR A 37 12.85 -4.56 -10.85
CA TYR A 37 11.77 -4.58 -9.89
C TYR A 37 10.50 -4.00 -10.50
N GLU A 38 9.34 -4.50 -10.10
CA GLU A 38 8.03 -3.91 -10.42
C GLU A 38 7.21 -3.79 -9.15
N TRP A 39 6.59 -2.62 -8.96
CA TRP A 39 5.78 -2.32 -7.79
C TRP A 39 4.31 -2.19 -8.16
N TYR A 40 3.46 -2.64 -7.25
CA TYR A 40 2.01 -2.60 -7.41
C TYR A 40 1.36 -2.12 -6.11
N LYS A 41 0.22 -1.42 -6.24
CA LYS A 41 -0.69 -1.08 -5.15
C LYS A 41 -2.08 -1.56 -5.53
N ASN A 42 -2.66 -2.45 -4.73
CA ASN A 42 -3.98 -3.04 -4.99
C ASN A 42 -4.09 -3.63 -6.42
N ASP A 43 -3.07 -4.40 -6.81
CA ASP A 43 -2.90 -5.01 -8.14
C ASP A 43 -2.70 -4.02 -9.31
N GLU A 44 -2.71 -2.71 -9.07
CA GLU A 44 -2.37 -1.68 -10.06
C GLU A 44 -0.87 -1.42 -10.09
N LYS A 45 -0.26 -1.42 -11.29
CA LYS A 45 1.17 -1.18 -11.48
C LYS A 45 1.51 0.28 -11.18
N LEU A 46 2.46 0.51 -10.28
CA LEU A 46 2.99 1.83 -9.99
C LEU A 46 4.02 2.25 -11.04
N ASN A 47 4.00 3.52 -11.44
CA ASN A 47 4.95 4.09 -12.38
C ASN A 47 6.29 4.42 -11.69
N ILE A 48 7.04 3.38 -11.33
CA ILE A 48 8.33 3.47 -10.65
C ILE A 48 9.40 2.88 -11.57
N SER A 49 10.60 3.47 -11.56
CA SER A 49 11.74 2.95 -12.33
C SER A 49 12.00 1.48 -12.00
N PRO A 50 12.27 0.63 -13.00
CA PRO A 50 12.53 -0.80 -12.78
C PRO A 50 13.81 -1.06 -12.00
N LEU A 51 14.67 -0.07 -11.78
CA LEU A 51 15.89 -0.19 -10.97
C LEU A 51 15.65 0.15 -9.49
N THR A 52 14.45 0.61 -9.14
CA THR A 52 14.12 1.09 -7.79
C THR A 52 13.62 -0.06 -6.92
N SER A 53 14.52 -0.60 -6.11
CA SER A 53 14.19 -1.60 -5.08
C SER A 53 13.51 -0.99 -3.85
N SER A 54 13.55 0.33 -3.66
CA SER A 54 12.92 1.00 -2.54
C SER A 54 12.46 2.42 -2.86
N PHE A 55 11.31 2.84 -2.35
CA PHE A 55 10.80 4.20 -2.51
C PHE A 55 10.12 4.72 -1.24
N ILE A 56 9.91 6.03 -1.21
CA ILE A 56 9.44 6.77 -0.03
C ILE A 56 8.15 7.50 -0.37
N ILE A 57 7.16 7.38 0.52
CA ILE A 57 5.99 8.26 0.57
C ILE A 57 6.23 9.22 1.74
N GLU A 58 6.49 10.49 1.44
CA GLU A 58 6.93 11.48 2.44
C GLU A 58 5.86 11.79 3.49
N LYS A 59 4.60 11.89 3.03
CA LYS A 59 3.43 12.14 3.87
C LYS A 59 2.32 11.20 3.43
N ILE A 60 2.18 10.10 4.16
CA ILE A 60 1.16 9.10 3.87
C ILE A 60 -0.24 9.62 4.23
N SER A 61 -1.24 9.34 3.39
CA SER A 61 -2.65 9.63 3.65
C SER A 61 -3.48 8.35 3.76
N LYS A 62 -4.75 8.45 4.19
CA LYS A 62 -5.66 7.29 4.22
C LYS A 62 -5.81 6.59 2.87
N ASP A 63 -5.67 7.33 1.76
CA ASP A 63 -5.77 6.79 0.40
C ASP A 63 -4.57 5.94 0.01
N ASP A 64 -3.44 6.07 0.71
CA ASP A 64 -2.25 5.25 0.54
C ASP A 64 -2.35 3.87 1.20
N ALA A 65 -3.36 3.64 2.05
CA ALA A 65 -3.62 2.32 2.58
C ALA A 65 -3.91 1.32 1.45
N GLY A 66 -3.45 0.07 1.63
CA GLY A 66 -3.63 -0.96 0.62
C GLY A 66 -2.65 -2.11 0.70
N ILE A 67 -2.71 -2.97 -0.31
CA ILE A 67 -1.78 -4.08 -0.48
C ILE A 67 -0.71 -3.65 -1.48
N TYR A 68 0.53 -3.60 -1.02
CA TYR A 68 1.69 -3.32 -1.87
C TYR A 68 2.35 -4.62 -2.24
N ALA A 69 2.67 -4.79 -3.52
CA ALA A 69 3.42 -5.94 -4.01
C ALA A 69 4.71 -5.50 -4.72
N CYS A 70 5.75 -6.29 -4.53
CA CYS A 70 7.01 -6.17 -5.24
C CYS A 70 7.26 -7.47 -6.03
N SER A 71 7.53 -7.32 -7.31
CA SER A 71 8.03 -8.38 -8.18
C SER A 71 9.50 -8.10 -8.49
N ALA A 72 10.34 -9.12 -8.45
CA ALA A 72 11.75 -9.04 -8.82
C ALA A 72 12.04 -10.03 -9.96
N ARG A 73 12.96 -9.65 -10.85
CA ARG A 73 13.47 -10.50 -11.92
C ARG A 73 14.99 -10.55 -11.88
N ASN A 74 15.56 -11.75 -12.05
CA ASN A 74 16.97 -11.87 -12.41
C ASN A 74 17.16 -12.68 -13.69
N THR A 75 18.22 -12.37 -14.43
CA THR A 75 18.52 -12.97 -15.73
C THR A 75 19.95 -13.52 -15.76
N LEU A 76 20.10 -14.80 -16.09
CA LEU A 76 21.38 -15.44 -16.37
C LEU A 76 21.58 -15.57 -17.88
N LYS A 77 22.64 -14.94 -18.42
CA LYS A 77 23.01 -15.02 -19.84
C LYS A 77 24.15 -16.03 -20.04
N PHE A 78 24.02 -16.89 -21.04
CA PHE A 78 25.04 -17.87 -21.42
C PHE A 78 25.84 -17.39 -22.64
N LEU A 79 27.07 -17.88 -22.80
CA LEU A 79 27.98 -17.46 -23.87
C LEU A 79 27.51 -17.86 -25.27
N ASN A 80 26.68 -18.89 -25.37
CA ASN A 80 26.02 -19.31 -26.62
C ASN A 80 24.81 -18.43 -26.99
N GLY A 81 24.54 -17.36 -26.24
CA GLY A 81 23.45 -16.41 -26.51
C GLY A 81 22.11 -16.80 -25.88
N SER A 82 21.98 -17.95 -25.22
CA SER A 82 20.75 -18.28 -24.48
C SER A 82 20.68 -17.51 -23.16
N SER A 83 19.46 -17.35 -22.63
CA SER A 83 19.23 -16.75 -21.31
C SER A 83 18.20 -17.55 -20.51
N MET A 84 18.31 -17.47 -19.19
CA MET A 84 17.31 -17.93 -18.25
C MET A 84 16.86 -16.77 -17.38
N GLU A 85 15.56 -16.66 -17.16
CA GLU A 85 14.94 -15.64 -16.32
C GLU A 85 14.18 -16.31 -15.19
N LYS A 86 14.28 -15.76 -13.98
CA LYS A 86 13.39 -16.09 -12.87
C LYS A 86 12.66 -14.84 -12.41
N PHE A 87 11.44 -15.06 -11.95
CA PHE A 87 10.54 -14.04 -11.45
C PHE A 87 9.90 -14.55 -10.18
N ASP A 88 9.84 -13.70 -9.17
CA ASP A 88 9.07 -13.98 -7.96
C ASP A 88 8.48 -12.69 -7.38
N LYS A 89 7.37 -12.83 -6.64
CA LYS A 89 6.58 -11.72 -6.12
C LYS A 89 6.20 -11.95 -4.66
N SER A 90 6.19 -10.86 -3.90
CA SER A 90 5.65 -10.85 -2.54
C SER A 90 4.73 -9.64 -2.34
N GLN A 91 3.96 -9.68 -1.26
CA GLN A 91 3.02 -8.62 -0.92
C GLN A 91 3.01 -8.35 0.58
N ALA A 92 2.73 -7.10 0.94
CA ALA A 92 2.58 -6.64 2.31
C ALA A 92 1.43 -5.64 2.40
N ARG A 93 0.74 -5.62 3.54
CA ARG A 93 -0.36 -4.69 3.80
C ARG A 93 0.18 -3.44 4.47
N VAL A 94 -0.23 -2.29 3.94
CA VAL A 94 -0.05 -0.97 4.55
C VAL A 94 -1.40 -0.52 5.09
N THR A 95 -1.39 -0.13 6.35
CA THR A 95 -2.51 0.38 7.11
C THR A 95 -2.16 1.77 7.61
N VAL A 96 -3.06 2.72 7.41
CA VAL A 96 -2.86 4.13 7.80
C VAL A 96 -3.79 4.48 8.93
N GLU A 97 -3.25 4.95 10.05
CA GLU A 97 -4.01 5.45 11.18
C GLU A 97 -4.28 6.94 11.03
N TYR A 98 -5.55 7.35 11.07
CA TYR A 98 -5.98 8.73 10.87
C TYR A 98 -7.06 9.10 11.87
N ALA A 99 -7.08 10.39 12.23
CA ALA A 99 -8.05 10.94 13.17
C ALA A 99 -9.48 10.88 12.59
N PRO A 100 -10.52 10.90 13.44
CA PRO A 100 -11.90 10.86 12.97
C PRO A 100 -12.25 12.05 12.07
N ILE A 101 -12.78 11.76 10.88
CA ILE A 101 -13.22 12.72 9.88
C ILE A 101 -14.74 12.68 9.83
N VAL A 102 -15.39 13.82 10.02
CA VAL A 102 -16.85 13.93 9.87
C VAL A 102 -17.20 13.89 8.39
N THR A 103 -17.94 12.88 7.95
CA THR A 103 -18.30 12.64 6.55
C THR A 103 -19.72 13.10 6.22
N SER A 104 -20.59 13.27 7.20
CA SER A 104 -21.93 13.87 7.00
C SER A 104 -22.34 14.75 8.19
N LEU A 105 -22.89 15.94 7.89
CA LEU A 105 -23.48 16.88 8.86
C LEU A 105 -24.82 17.43 8.37
N THR A 106 -25.53 16.67 7.54
CA THR A 106 -26.81 17.13 7.01
C THR A 106 -27.92 16.79 8.01
N PRO A 107 -28.64 17.78 8.57
CA PRO A 107 -29.89 17.52 9.25
C PRO A 107 -30.84 16.88 8.23
N ILE A 108 -31.32 15.67 8.53
CA ILE A 108 -32.38 15.09 7.72
C ILE A 108 -33.63 15.86 8.11
N LEU A 109 -34.16 16.67 7.19
CA LEU A 109 -35.49 17.26 7.35
C LEU A 109 -36.54 16.17 7.13
N ALA A 110 -36.53 15.15 7.99
CA ALA A 110 -37.64 14.22 8.10
C ALA A 110 -38.75 14.99 8.84
N MET A 111 -39.58 15.72 8.09
CA MET A 111 -40.82 16.25 8.62
C MET A 111 -41.73 15.07 8.99
N ASP A 112 -41.64 14.59 10.24
CA ASP A 112 -42.73 13.80 10.80
C ASP A 112 -43.94 14.73 10.88
N LEU A 113 -44.99 14.44 10.10
CA LEU A 113 -46.23 15.24 9.98
C LEU A 113 -46.97 15.45 11.33
N PHE A 114 -46.46 14.87 12.42
CA PHE A 114 -47.05 14.89 13.76
C PHE A 114 -46.08 15.34 14.88
N THR A 115 -44.77 15.51 14.62
CA THR A 115 -43.79 16.02 15.61
C THR A 115 -42.70 16.86 14.94
N LEU A 116 -42.47 18.10 15.40
CA LEU A 116 -41.36 18.94 14.95
C LEU A 116 -40.02 18.48 15.56
N ASN A 117 -39.60 17.24 15.26
CA ASN A 117 -38.34 16.68 15.74
C ASN A 117 -37.29 16.76 14.62
N ILE A 118 -36.19 17.46 14.89
CA ILE A 118 -35.04 17.52 13.98
C ILE A 118 -34.13 16.34 14.32
N LYS A 119 -33.91 15.42 13.36
CA LYS A 119 -32.89 14.37 13.49
C LYS A 119 -31.58 14.86 12.88
N LEU A 120 -30.57 14.98 13.73
CA LEU A 120 -29.18 15.20 13.31
C LEU A 120 -28.52 13.83 13.13
N GLN A 121 -28.06 13.55 11.91
CA GLN A 121 -27.19 12.41 11.63
C GLN A 121 -25.76 12.93 11.46
N CYS A 122 -24.81 12.27 12.11
CA CYS A 122 -23.38 12.55 12.00
C CYS A 122 -22.68 11.22 11.70
N ASP A 123 -22.09 11.12 10.52
CA ASP A 123 -21.23 9.98 10.17
C ASP A 123 -19.76 10.39 10.33
N VAL A 124 -18.96 9.49 10.89
CA VAL A 124 -17.56 9.71 11.20
C VAL A 124 -16.75 8.53 10.69
N ASP A 125 -15.64 8.83 10.00
CA ASP A 125 -14.68 7.85 9.48
C ASP A 125 -13.36 7.96 10.25
N SER A 126 -12.88 6.87 10.85
CA SER A 126 -11.65 6.86 11.66
C SER A 126 -10.94 5.52 11.58
N TYR A 127 -9.62 5.52 11.68
CA TYR A 127 -8.85 4.29 11.88
C TYR A 127 -7.77 4.45 12.96
N PRO A 128 -7.75 3.59 14.01
CA PRO A 128 -8.66 2.47 14.25
C PRO A 128 -10.10 2.92 14.53
N GLU A 129 -11.06 2.01 14.30
CA GLU A 129 -12.48 2.25 14.60
C GLU A 129 -12.66 2.67 16.06
N SER A 130 -13.55 3.64 16.27
CA SER A 130 -13.84 4.15 17.61
C SER A 130 -14.44 3.04 18.47
N THR A 131 -13.83 2.77 19.63
CA THR A 131 -14.40 1.85 20.62
C THR A 131 -15.46 2.60 21.43
N ILE A 132 -16.72 2.24 21.22
CA ILE A 132 -17.91 2.79 21.90
C ILE A 132 -17.93 2.36 23.37
#